data_AF-A0A512J949-F1
#
_entry.id   AF-A0A512J949-F1
#
_cell.length_a   1.000
_cell.length_b   1.000
_cell.length_c   1.000
_cell.angle_alpha   90.00
_cell.angle_beta   90.00
_cell.angle_gamma   90.00
#
_symmetry.space_group_name_H-M   'P 1'
#
loop_
_entity.id
_entity.type
_entity.pdbx_description
1 polymer ?
#
loop_
_entity_poly.entity_id
_entity_poly.type
_entity_poly.pdbx_seq_one_letter_code
_entity_poly.pdbx_strand_id
1 'polypeptide(L)'
;MISIFDLVAMLLTLSALFGWINRRFVHMPHSIGLLVMGLVASLLLVLLDVAFPNRHLYDALTGALRQIDFADVVMNGMLAFLLFAGAMTLDLSALRSRAWPVAILALVGTIISTVVVGGAFWAAAQGIGRPISLAWALRPVSS
;
A
#
# COMPACT_ATOMS: atom_id res chain seq x y z
N MET A 1 -0.35 -3.66 -28.61
CA MET A 1 -1.33 -3.45 -27.52
C MET A 1 -0.85 -4.28 -26.36
N ILE A 2 -0.45 -3.67 -25.24
CA ILE A 2 -0.03 -4.42 -24.06
C ILE A 2 -1.31 -4.98 -23.42
N SER A 3 -1.40 -6.29 -23.23
CA SER A 3 -2.53 -6.91 -22.54
C SER A 3 -2.40 -6.72 -21.03
N ILE A 4 -3.52 -6.77 -20.31
CA ILE A 4 -3.51 -6.76 -18.84
C ILE A 4 -2.65 -7.91 -18.27
N PHE A 5 -2.62 -9.05 -18.95
CA PHE A 5 -1.76 -10.18 -18.58
C PHE A 5 -0.28 -9.87 -18.74
N ASP A 6 0.11 -9.14 -19.80
CA ASP A 6 1.51 -8.75 -20.01
C ASP A 6 1.96 -7.75 -18.94
N LEU A 7 1.08 -6.82 -18.56
CA LEU A 7 1.33 -5.85 -17.52
C LEU A 7 1.49 -6.54 -16.15
N VAL A 8 0.58 -7.47 -15.81
CA VAL A 8 0.69 -8.28 -14.59
C VAL A 8 1.96 -9.12 -14.60
N ALA A 9 2.29 -9.77 -15.72
CA ALA A 9 3.52 -10.55 -15.86
C ALA A 9 4.78 -9.68 -15.68
N MET A 10 4.79 -8.47 -16.24
CA MET A 10 5.87 -7.51 -16.07
C MET A 10 6.01 -7.07 -14.62
N LEU A 11 4.90 -6.70 -13.96
CA LEU A 11 4.87 -6.32 -12.54
C LEU A 11 5.32 -7.47 -11.63
N LEU A 12 4.86 -8.70 -11.89
CA LEU A 12 5.27 -9.89 -11.13
C LEU A 12 6.75 -10.18 -11.32
N THR A 13 7.26 -10.11 -12.55
CA THR A 13 8.68 -10.32 -12.84
C THR A 13 9.53 -9.24 -12.18
N LEU A 14 9.11 -7.98 -12.23
CA LEU A 14 9.82 -6.87 -11.58
C LEU A 14 9.77 -6.99 -10.05
N SER A 15 8.63 -7.38 -9.49
CA SER A 15 8.48 -7.64 -8.04
C SER A 15 9.34 -8.81 -7.59
N ALA A 16 9.41 -9.89 -8.37
CA ALA A 16 10.28 -11.03 -8.11
C ALA A 16 11.77 -10.63 -8.22
N LEU A 17 12.12 -9.80 -9.22
CA LEU A 17 13.47 -9.26 -9.39
C LEU A 17 13.85 -8.39 -8.19
N PHE A 18 13.02 -7.43 -7.80
CA PHE A 18 13.27 -6.59 -6.62
C PHE A 18 13.32 -7.41 -5.33
N GLY A 19 12.46 -8.41 -5.17
CA GLY A 19 12.50 -9.34 -4.04
C GLY A 19 13.78 -10.19 -4.01
N TRP A 20 14.29 -10.58 -5.18
CA TRP A 20 15.57 -11.29 -5.32
C TRP A 20 16.76 -10.38 -5.01
N ILE A 21 16.81 -9.17 -5.57
CA ILE A 21 17.86 -8.18 -5.29
C ILE A 21 17.84 -7.80 -3.80
N ASN A 22 16.66 -7.59 -3.20
CA ASN A 22 16.52 -7.29 -1.78
C ASN A 22 17.11 -8.41 -0.90
N ARG A 23 16.79 -9.68 -1.21
CA ARG A 23 17.38 -10.83 -0.52
C ARG A 23 18.89 -10.95 -0.73
N ARG A 24 19.40 -10.60 -1.91
CA ARG A 24 20.82 -10.82 -2.27
C ARG A 24 21.76 -9.71 -1.79
N PHE A 25 21.30 -8.46 -1.76
CA PHE A 25 22.15 -7.29 -1.50
C PHE A 25 21.80 -6.53 -0.21
N VAL A 26 20.53 -6.49 0.19
CA VAL A 26 20.06 -5.52 1.20
C VAL A 26 19.73 -6.17 2.55
N HIS A 27 19.49 -7.49 2.62
CA HIS A 27 19.21 -8.23 3.86
C HIS A 27 18.10 -7.63 4.75
N MET A 28 17.23 -6.78 4.18
CA MET A 28 16.14 -6.13 4.91
C MET A 28 14.87 -7.01 4.90
N PRO A 29 13.98 -6.84 5.89
CA PRO A 29 12.65 -7.46 5.90
C PRO A 29 11.95 -7.29 4.55
N HIS A 30 11.36 -8.36 4.03
CA HIS A 30 10.88 -8.45 2.65
C HIS A 30 9.99 -7.26 2.23
N SER A 31 9.09 -6.82 3.12
CA SER A 31 8.16 -5.72 2.88
C SER A 31 8.85 -4.35 2.78
N ILE A 32 9.88 -4.08 3.58
CA ILE A 32 10.57 -2.78 3.59
C ILE A 32 11.43 -2.66 2.33
N GLY A 33 12.15 -3.71 1.96
CA GLY A 33 13.05 -3.68 0.81
C GLY A 33 12.31 -3.53 -0.52
N LEU A 34 11.13 -4.12 -0.67
CA LEU A 34 10.33 -3.92 -1.89
C LEU A 34 9.84 -2.47 -2.02
N LEU A 35 9.40 -1.85 -0.92
CA LEU A 35 8.99 -0.44 -0.89
C LEU A 35 10.16 0.49 -1.25
N VAL A 36 11.33 0.27 -0.64
CA VAL A 36 12.53 1.08 -0.91
C VAL A 36 12.98 0.93 -2.36
N MET A 37 12.98 -0.30 -2.90
CA MET A 37 13.34 -0.53 -4.31
C MET A 37 12.34 0.12 -5.27
N GLY A 38 11.04 0.07 -4.97
CA GLY A 38 10.03 0.78 -5.73
C GLY A 38 10.23 2.30 -5.71
N LEU A 39 10.57 2.86 -4.54
CA LEU A 39 10.88 4.28 -4.40
C LEU A 39 12.14 4.68 -5.19
N VAL A 40 13.21 3.87 -5.11
CA VAL A 40 14.44 4.09 -5.89
C VAL A 40 14.16 4.00 -7.38
N ALA A 41 13.37 3.01 -7.83
CA ALA A 41 12.98 2.89 -9.22
C ALA A 41 12.16 4.11 -9.70
N SER A 42 11.22 4.60 -8.88
CA SER A 42 10.48 5.83 -9.16
C SER A 42 11.41 7.04 -9.25
N LEU A 43 12.37 7.18 -8.34
CA LEU A 43 13.32 8.28 -8.35
C LEU A 43 14.26 8.23 -9.56
N LEU A 44 14.74 7.04 -9.94
CA LEU A 44 15.56 6.84 -11.14
C LEU A 44 14.79 7.18 -12.41
N LEU A 45 13.49 6.84 -12.48
CA LEU A 45 12.65 7.21 -13.62
C LEU A 45 12.54 8.74 -13.76
N VAL A 46 12.32 9.47 -12.65
CA VAL A 46 12.29 10.94 -12.66
C VAL A 46 13.66 11.51 -13.06
N LEU A 47 14.76 10.93 -12.57
CA LEU A 47 16.11 11.38 -12.94
C LEU A 47 16.40 11.18 -14.44
N LEU A 48 15.96 10.05 -14.99
CA LEU A 48 16.13 9.73 -16.41
C LEU A 48 15.28 10.64 -17.31
N ASP A 49 14.09 11.02 -16.87
CA ASP A 49 13.21 11.96 -17.58
C ASP A 49 13.86 13.35 -17.70
N VAL A 50 14.47 13.83 -16.61
CA VAL A 50 15.21 15.10 -16.61
C VAL A 50 16.51 15.03 -17.44
N ALA A 51 17.20 13.88 -17.44
CA ALA A 51 18.47 13.71 -18.17
C ALA A 51 18.28 13.47 -19.68
N PHE A 52 17.17 12.88 -20.11
CA PHE A 52 16.89 12.54 -21.52
C PHE A 52 15.45 12.90 -21.92
N PRO A 53 15.12 14.19 -22.11
CA PRO A 53 13.77 14.66 -22.43
C PRO A 53 13.21 14.16 -23.78
N ASN A 54 14.02 13.49 -24.62
CA ASN A 54 13.65 13.06 -25.97
C ASN A 54 13.17 11.60 -26.07
N ARG A 55 13.10 10.85 -24.96
CA ARG A 55 12.62 9.46 -24.95
C ARG A 55 11.25 9.43 -24.27
N HIS A 56 10.18 9.28 -25.05
CA HIS A 56 8.80 9.02 -24.59
C HIS A 56 8.64 7.66 -23.87
N LEU A 57 9.61 7.22 -23.06
CA LEU A 57 9.45 6.05 -22.19
C LEU A 57 8.34 6.29 -21.16
N TYR A 58 8.19 7.52 -20.71
CA TYR A 58 7.20 7.90 -19.70
C TYR A 58 5.77 7.69 -20.21
N ASP A 59 5.48 8.02 -21.48
CA ASP A 59 4.13 7.90 -22.03
C ASP A 59 3.71 6.44 -22.24
N ALA A 60 4.64 5.58 -22.66
CA ALA A 60 4.36 4.15 -22.84
C ALA A 60 4.12 3.45 -21.49
N LEU A 61 4.91 3.76 -20.46
CA LEU A 61 4.69 3.22 -19.11
C LEU A 61 3.43 3.80 -18.46
N THR A 62 3.20 5.11 -18.55
CA THR A 62 2.02 5.77 -17.97
C THR A 62 0.74 5.30 -18.65
N GLY A 63 0.77 5.11 -19.97
CA GLY A 63 -0.34 4.56 -20.74
C GLY A 63 -0.70 3.13 -20.36
N ALA A 64 0.30 2.29 -20.06
CA ALA A 64 0.07 0.94 -19.54
C ALA A 64 -0.47 0.97 -18.09
N LEU A 65 0.16 1.76 -17.21
CA LEU A 65 -0.23 1.86 -15.80
C LEU A 65 -1.63 2.44 -15.59
N ARG A 66 -2.08 3.38 -16.44
CA ARG A 66 -3.46 3.93 -16.39
C ARG A 66 -4.55 2.93 -16.76
N GLN A 67 -4.21 1.77 -17.33
CA GLN A 67 -5.21 0.75 -17.65
C GLN A 67 -5.70 -0.01 -16.42
N ILE A 68 -4.97 0.06 -15.30
CA ILE A 68 -5.32 -0.63 -14.06
C ILE A 68 -5.56 0.39 -12.96
N ASP A 69 -6.77 0.39 -12.41
CA ASP A 69 -7.02 1.02 -11.13
C ASP A 69 -6.48 0.09 -10.02
N PHE A 70 -5.21 0.28 -9.67
CA PHE A 70 -4.57 -0.51 -8.62
C PHE A 70 -5.31 -0.39 -7.30
N ALA A 71 -5.85 0.78 -6.98
CA ALA A 71 -6.58 0.99 -5.75
C ALA A 71 -7.85 0.12 -5.74
N ASP A 72 -8.61 0.13 -6.82
CA ASP A 72 -9.80 -0.69 -6.97
C ASP A 72 -9.47 -2.19 -6.90
N VAL A 73 -8.45 -2.66 -7.64
CA VAL A 73 -8.04 -4.07 -7.64
C VAL A 73 -7.57 -4.52 -6.26
N VAL A 74 -6.79 -3.69 -5.56
CA VAL A 74 -6.32 -4.03 -4.20
C VAL A 74 -7.49 -4.01 -3.21
N MET A 75 -8.25 -2.92 -3.18
CA MET A 75 -9.28 -2.68 -2.17
C MET A 75 -10.50 -3.60 -2.35
N ASN A 76 -10.99 -3.76 -3.58
CA ASN A 76 -12.19 -4.56 -3.85
C ASN A 76 -11.86 -6.03 -4.16
N GLY A 77 -10.71 -6.31 -4.76
CA GLY A 77 -10.30 -7.67 -5.11
C GLY A 77 -9.40 -8.31 -4.05
N MET A 78 -8.17 -7.83 -3.95
CA MET A 78 -7.12 -8.53 -3.19
C MET A 78 -7.34 -8.53 -1.68
N LEU A 79 -7.93 -7.49 -1.09
CA LEU A 79 -8.20 -7.45 0.36
C LEU A 79 -9.04 -8.62 0.86
N ALA A 80 -10.07 -9.02 0.11
CA ALA A 80 -10.91 -10.17 0.48
C ALA A 80 -10.08 -11.47 0.54
N PHE A 81 -9.23 -11.69 -0.46
CA PHE A 81 -8.32 -12.85 -0.49
C PHE A 81 -7.26 -12.77 0.62
N LEU A 82 -6.73 -11.58 0.91
CA LEU A 82 -5.75 -11.38 1.99
C LEU A 82 -6.37 -11.60 3.36
N LEU A 83 -7.60 -11.14 3.60
CA LEU A 83 -8.32 -11.36 4.85
C LEU A 83 -8.65 -12.86 5.03
N PHE A 84 -9.03 -13.54 3.96
CA PHE A 84 -9.24 -14.99 3.96
C PHE A 84 -7.94 -15.76 4.25
N ALA A 85 -6.84 -15.41 3.58
CA ALA A 85 -5.53 -16.01 3.82
C ALA A 85 -5.06 -15.77 5.27
N GLY A 86 -5.27 -14.55 5.79
CA GLY A 86 -5.03 -14.24 7.20
C GLY A 86 -5.85 -15.12 8.13
N ALA A 87 -7.15 -15.29 7.86
CA ALA A 87 -8.02 -16.13 8.67
C ALA A 87 -7.63 -17.63 8.64
N MET A 88 -7.14 -18.15 7.51
CA MET A 88 -6.65 -19.53 7.40
C MET A 88 -5.40 -19.80 8.26
N THR A 89 -4.59 -18.78 8.53
CA THR A 89 -3.41 -18.91 9.42
C THR A 89 -3.75 -18.85 10.91
N LEU A 90 -4.99 -18.48 11.26
CA LEU A 90 -5.43 -18.35 12.66
C LEU A 90 -5.97 -19.68 13.19
N ASP A 91 -5.60 -20.01 14.42
CA ASP A 91 -6.22 -21.13 15.15
C ASP A 91 -7.63 -20.74 15.63
N LEU A 92 -8.64 -21.24 14.91
CA LEU A 92 -10.06 -21.03 15.21
C LEU A 92 -10.45 -21.52 16.62
N SER A 93 -9.80 -22.56 17.13
CA SER A 93 -10.10 -23.11 18.45
C SER A 93 -9.61 -22.18 19.57
N ALA A 94 -8.38 -21.67 19.42
CA ALA A 94 -7.82 -20.66 20.30
C ALA A 94 -8.60 -19.35 20.23
N LEU A 95 -8.97 -18.90 19.02
CA LEU A 95 -9.75 -17.68 18.80
C LEU A 95 -11.13 -17.78 19.45
N ARG A 96 -11.83 -18.91 19.32
CA ARG A 96 -13.15 -19.12 19.95
C ARG A 96 -13.08 -19.05 21.47
N SER A 97 -12.04 -19.62 22.08
CA SER A 97 -11.84 -19.56 23.53
C SER A 97 -11.59 -18.14 24.06
N ARG A 98 -11.10 -17.24 23.20
CA ARG A 98 -10.75 -15.84 23.54
C ARG A 98 -11.45 -14.81 22.65
N ALA A 99 -12.63 -15.17 22.12
CA ALA A 99 -13.32 -14.33 21.14
C ALA A 99 -13.72 -12.97 21.73
N TRP A 100 -14.18 -12.94 22.98
CA TRP A 100 -14.57 -11.70 23.66
C TRP A 100 -13.40 -10.74 23.87
N PRO A 101 -12.27 -11.16 24.46
CA PRO A 101 -11.09 -10.31 24.58
C PRO A 101 -10.58 -9.79 23.23
N VAL A 102 -10.52 -10.65 22.20
CA VAL A 102 -10.05 -10.25 20.86
C VAL A 102 -11.00 -9.24 20.21
N ALA A 103 -12.32 -9.46 20.31
CA ALA A 103 -13.31 -8.54 19.76
C ALA A 103 -13.26 -7.16 20.44
N ILE A 104 -13.15 -7.12 21.77
CA ILE A 104 -13.03 -5.87 22.52
C ILE A 104 -11.73 -5.15 22.12
N LEU A 105 -10.60 -5.87 22.05
CA LEU A 105 -9.32 -5.29 21.67
C LEU A 105 -9.36 -4.73 20.23
N ALA A 106 -9.94 -5.48 19.29
CA ALA A 106 -10.05 -5.07 17.91
C ALA A 106 -10.97 -3.85 17.75
N LEU A 107 -12.16 -3.84 18.37
CA LEU A 107 -13.11 -2.74 18.21
C LEU A 107 -12.67 -1.50 18.98
N VAL A 108 -12.43 -1.63 20.29
CA VAL A 108 -12.08 -0.51 21.15
C VAL A 108 -10.69 0.03 20.78
N GLY A 109 -9.73 -0.86 20.53
CA GLY A 109 -8.38 -0.47 20.09
C GLY A 109 -8.41 0.28 18.76
N THR A 110 -9.20 -0.18 17.77
CA THR A 110 -9.32 0.51 16.48
C THR A 110 -10.02 1.87 16.63
N ILE A 111 -11.07 1.97 17.45
CA ILE A 111 -11.76 3.26 17.70
C ILE A 111 -10.79 4.25 18.37
N ILE A 112 -10.11 3.83 19.44
CA ILE A 112 -9.14 4.67 20.14
C ILE A 112 -8.02 5.07 19.19
N SER A 113 -7.47 4.13 18.41
CA SER A 113 -6.41 4.42 17.44
C SER A 113 -6.87 5.41 16.37
N THR A 114 -8.09 5.26 15.86
CA THR A 114 -8.65 6.19 14.86
C THR A 114 -8.79 7.59 15.44
N VAL A 115 -9.29 7.73 16.66
CA VAL A 115 -9.44 9.03 17.34
C VAL A 115 -8.09 9.65 17.65
N VAL A 116 -7.13 8.87 18.17
CA VAL A 116 -5.80 9.37 18.53
C VAL A 116 -5.00 9.77 17.29
N VAL A 117 -4.92 8.90 16.28
CA VAL A 117 -4.18 9.19 15.04
C VAL A 117 -4.85 10.29 14.23
N GLY A 118 -6.18 10.26 14.10
CA GLY A 118 -6.94 11.31 13.41
C GLY A 118 -6.84 12.67 14.12
N GLY A 119 -6.93 12.69 15.45
CA GLY A 119 -6.74 13.89 16.26
C GLY A 119 -5.31 14.44 16.20
N ALA A 120 -4.30 13.56 16.26
CA ALA A 120 -2.90 13.95 16.11
C ALA A 120 -2.61 14.51 14.71
N PHE A 121 -3.17 13.89 13.66
CA PHE A 121 -3.05 14.39 12.29
C PHE A 121 -3.70 15.77 12.13
N TRP A 122 -4.88 15.97 12.72
CA TRP A 122 -5.54 17.28 12.74
C TRP A 122 -4.68 18.34 13.44
N ALA A 123 -4.14 18.03 14.62
CA ALA A 123 -3.29 18.95 15.36
C ALA A 123 -2.00 19.29 14.58
N ALA A 124 -1.37 18.29 13.95
CA ALA A 124 -0.19 18.50 13.10
C ALA A 124 -0.52 19.38 11.88
N ALA A 125 -1.66 19.18 11.23
CA ALA A 125 -2.07 19.98 10.08
C ALA A 125 -2.36 21.44 10.46
N GLN A 126 -2.95 21.67 11.64
CA GLN A 126 -3.09 23.03 12.18
C GLN A 126 -1.73 23.67 12.49
N GLY A 127 -0.76 22.90 13.02
CA GLY A 127 0.60 23.37 13.25
C GLY A 127 1.37 23.77 11.99
N ILE A 128 1.01 23.19 10.83
CA ILE A 128 1.58 23.52 9.51
C ILE A 128 0.78 24.66 8.82
N GLY A 129 -0.23 25.23 9.49
CA GLY A 129 -1.00 26.37 8.98
C GLY A 129 -2.01 26.01 7.89
N ARG A 130 -2.36 24.72 7.73
CA ARG A 130 -3.46 24.29 6.85
C ARG A 130 -4.68 23.92 7.70
N PRO A 131 -5.73 24.77 7.77
CA PRO A 131 -6.93 24.48 8.53
C PRO A 131 -7.76 23.41 7.81
N ILE A 132 -7.46 22.15 8.06
CA ILE A 132 -8.35 21.03 7.71
C ILE A 132 -9.44 20.90 8.76
N SER A 133 -10.67 20.62 8.33
CA SER A 133 -11.79 20.44 9.25
C SER A 133 -11.61 19.17 10.08
N LEU A 134 -12.02 19.21 11.35
CA LEU A 134 -12.04 18.03 12.23
C LEU A 134 -12.82 16.87 11.61
N ALA A 135 -13.91 17.19 10.89
CA ALA A 135 -14.72 16.21 10.18
C ALA A 135 -13.98 15.50 9.04
N TRP A 136 -12.97 16.12 8.44
CA TRP A 136 -12.11 15.49 7.43
C TRP A 136 -11.04 14.61 8.08
N ALA A 137 -10.43 15.06 9.17
CA ALA A 137 -9.38 14.34 9.87
C ALA A 137 -9.89 13.11 10.66
N LEU A 138 -11.16 13.13 11.10
CA LEU A 138 -11.83 12.02 11.76
C LEU A 138 -12.69 11.18 10.81
N ARG A 139 -12.70 11.49 9.50
CA ARG A 139 -13.50 10.75 8.53
C ARG A 139 -12.92 9.33 8.39
N PRO A 140 -13.70 8.27 8.67
CA PRO A 140 -13.30 6.91 8.31
C PRO A 140 -13.09 6.85 6.79
N VAL A 141 -12.06 6.13 6.34
CA VAL A 141 -11.64 5.97 4.94
C VAL A 141 -12.72 5.23 4.11
N SER A 142 -13.87 5.86 3.90
CA SER A 142 -14.93 5.39 3.01
C SER A 142 -15.77 6.58 2.53
N SER A 143 -15.30 7.25 1.49
CA SER A 143 -16.13 7.97 0.53
C SER A 143 -15.36 8.29 -0.74
#